data_AF-A0A085YYI7-F1
#
_entry.id   AF-A0A085YYI7-F1
#
_cell.length_a   1.000
_cell.length_b   1.000
_cell.length_c   1.000
_cell.angle_alpha   90.00
_cell.angle_beta   90.00
_cell.angle_gamma   90.00
#
_symmetry.space_group_name_H-M   'P 1'
#
loop_
_entity.id
_entity.type
_entity.pdbx_description
1 polymer ?
#
loop_
_entity_poly.entity_id
_entity_poly.type
_entity_poly.pdbx_seq_one_letter_code
_entity_poly.pdbx_strand_id
1 'polypeptide(L)'
;MSFFVTIIVVSICIGGALMFSGAILLFLSTIYELLFSNNKTTYNRLLKSVIFFSKMAQIGVLIFLLGLAAMSFYMMIAGLLKGKYELSFSRIGRALTRITWENQPGWFIFQTCLFAGFSIGIMIWLIKLRKKFF
;
A
#
# COMPACT_ATOMS: atom_id res chain seq x y z
N MET A 1 -8.42 -16.07 -14.07
CA MET A 1 -8.42 -14.90 -13.14
C MET A 1 -9.43 -13.90 -13.69
N SER A 2 -10.38 -13.40 -12.90
CA SER A 2 -11.37 -12.46 -13.44
C SER A 2 -10.71 -11.11 -13.76
N PHE A 3 -11.21 -10.42 -14.79
CA PHE A 3 -10.70 -9.10 -15.21
C PHE A 3 -10.58 -8.10 -14.05
N PHE A 4 -11.53 -8.15 -13.09
CA PHE A 4 -11.52 -7.34 -11.89
C PHE A 4 -10.32 -7.61 -10.97
N VAL A 5 -9.94 -8.88 -10.77
CA VAL A 5 -8.78 -9.25 -9.95
C VAL A 5 -7.49 -8.78 -10.62
N THR A 6 -7.42 -8.86 -11.95
CA THR A 6 -6.27 -8.34 -12.71
C THR A 6 -6.09 -6.84 -12.50
N ILE A 7 -7.17 -6.05 -12.55
CA ILE A 7 -7.12 -4.60 -12.28
C ILE A 7 -6.59 -4.33 -10.87
N ILE A 8 -7.11 -5.04 -9.86
CA ILE A 8 -6.68 -4.87 -8.47
C ILE A 8 -5.18 -5.14 -8.33
N VAL A 9 -4.69 -6.26 -8.88
CA VAL A 9 -3.27 -6.63 -8.81
C VAL A 9 -2.40 -5.59 -9.54
N VAL A 10 -2.82 -5.13 -10.73
CA VAL A 10 -2.10 -4.09 -11.47
C VAL A 10 -2.05 -2.78 -10.68
N SER A 11 -3.15 -2.37 -10.04
CA SER A 11 -3.16 -1.17 -9.18
C SER A 11 -2.21 -1.31 -8.00
N ILE A 12 -2.15 -2.48 -7.35
CA ILE A 12 -1.19 -2.76 -6.27
C ILE A 12 0.25 -2.64 -6.79
N CYS A 13 0.55 -3.24 -7.94
CA CYS A 13 1.89 -3.17 -8.54
C CYS A 13 2.30 -1.74 -8.89
N ILE A 14 1.41 -0.96 -9.50
CA ILE A 14 1.67 0.46 -9.85
C ILE A 14 1.88 1.30 -8.58
N GLY A 15 1.02 1.14 -7.57
CA GLY A 15 1.16 1.84 -6.30
C GLY A 15 2.48 1.51 -5.60
N GLY A 16 2.85 0.23 -5.55
CA GLY A 16 4.11 -0.24 -4.99
C GLY A 16 5.33 0.30 -5.73
N ALA A 17 5.29 0.31 -7.07
CA ALA A 17 6.38 0.86 -7.89
C ALA A 17 6.57 2.37 -7.63
N LEU A 18 5.47 3.14 -7.58
CA LEU A 18 5.51 4.58 -7.29
C LEU A 18 6.04 4.88 -5.88
N MET A 19 5.64 4.09 -4.88
CA MET A 19 6.18 4.18 -3.52
C MET A 19 7.69 3.94 -3.49
N PHE A 20 8.13 2.84 -4.12
CA PHE A 20 9.53 2.44 -4.12
C PHE A 20 10.40 3.46 -4.86
N SER A 21 9.98 3.91 -6.04
CA SER A 21 10.70 4.95 -6.78
C SER A 21 10.73 6.27 -6.01
N GLY A 22 9.62 6.68 -5.39
CA GLY A 22 9.56 7.90 -4.59
C GLY A 22 10.48 7.85 -3.36
N ALA A 23 10.54 6.71 -2.67
CA ALA A 23 11.43 6.50 -1.54
C ALA A 23 12.91 6.55 -1.93
N ILE A 24 13.29 5.90 -3.04
CA ILE A 24 14.66 5.94 -3.57
C ILE A 24 15.06 7.37 -3.92
N LEU A 25 14.18 8.11 -4.60
CA LEU A 25 14.47 9.48 -5.02
C LEU A 25 14.61 10.43 -3.82
N LEU A 26 13.80 10.24 -2.77
CA LEU A 26 13.96 10.97 -1.50
C LEU A 26 15.29 10.65 -0.82
N PHE A 27 15.67 9.37 -0.79
CA PHE A 27 16.96 8.96 -0.22
C PHE A 27 18.14 9.56 -0.99
N LEU A 28 18.12 9.50 -2.32
CA LEU A 28 19.13 10.12 -3.18
C LEU A 28 19.20 11.63 -3.01
N SER A 29 18.06 12.31 -2.88
CA SER A 29 18.07 13.76 -2.61
C SER A 29 18.71 14.11 -1.27
N THR A 30 18.52 13.26 -0.26
CA THR A 30 19.12 13.46 1.07
C THR A 30 20.65 13.28 1.02
N ILE A 31 21.13 12.25 0.30
CA ILE A 31 22.57 12.04 0.06
C ILE A 31 23.17 13.24 -0.69
N TYR A 32 22.47 13.70 -1.73
CA TYR A 32 22.95 14.82 -2.54
C TYR A 32 23.04 16.12 -1.73
N GLU A 33 22.06 16.39 -0.87
CA GLU A 33 22.09 17.52 0.07
C GLU A 33 23.26 17.43 1.06
N LEU A 34 23.53 16.23 1.58
CA LEU A 34 24.64 15.98 2.50
C LEU A 34 26.02 16.22 1.83
N LEU A 35 26.15 15.90 0.54
CA LEU A 35 27.41 16.00 -0.20
C LEU A 35 27.67 17.39 -0.81
N PHE A 36 26.63 18.17 -1.15
CA PHE A 36 26.76 19.41 -1.94
C PHE A 36 26.11 20.65 -1.28
N SER A 37 26.02 20.67 0.05
CA SER A 37 25.29 21.64 0.88
C SER A 37 25.62 23.14 0.66
N ASN A 38 26.73 23.49 0.02
CA ASN A 38 27.24 24.87 0.00
C ASN A 38 26.58 25.84 -0.99
N ASN A 39 25.56 25.45 -1.76
CA ASN A 39 25.01 26.29 -2.83
C ASN A 39 23.49 26.56 -2.67
N LYS A 40 23.13 27.80 -2.30
CA LYS A 40 21.74 28.22 -1.98
C LYS A 40 20.75 28.02 -3.15
N THR A 41 21.20 28.19 -4.38
CA THR A 41 20.40 27.95 -5.60
C THR A 41 20.13 26.47 -5.84
N THR A 42 21.09 25.60 -5.52
CA THR A 42 20.95 24.15 -5.62
C THR A 42 20.00 23.62 -4.55
N TYR A 43 20.08 24.16 -3.33
CA TYR A 43 19.18 23.84 -2.22
C TYR A 43 17.70 24.12 -2.58
N ASN A 44 17.39 25.27 -3.18
CA ASN A 44 16.01 25.60 -3.58
C ASN A 44 15.46 24.69 -4.68
N ARG A 45 16.32 24.19 -5.59
CA ARG A 45 15.92 23.20 -6.62
C ARG A 45 15.69 21.81 -5.98
N LEU A 46 16.59 21.39 -5.09
CA LEU A 46 16.47 20.18 -4.29
C LEU A 46 15.15 20.15 -3.51
N LEU A 47 14.83 21.24 -2.80
CA LEU A 47 13.61 21.34 -2.00
C LEU A 47 12.35 21.12 -2.85
N LYS A 48 12.30 21.70 -4.06
CA LYS A 48 11.18 21.47 -5.01
C LYS A 48 11.10 20.01 -5.46
N SER A 49 12.24 19.38 -5.75
CA SER A 49 12.30 17.97 -6.12
C SER A 49 11.88 17.05 -4.97
N VAL A 50 12.31 17.32 -3.73
CA VAL A 50 11.91 16.58 -2.52
C VAL A 50 10.40 16.67 -2.31
N ILE A 51 9.81 17.86 -2.42
CA ILE A 51 8.36 18.05 -2.31
C ILE A 51 7.63 17.24 -3.40
N PHE A 52 8.13 17.25 -4.62
CA PHE A 52 7.55 16.49 -5.72
C PHE A 52 7.62 14.97 -5.47
N PHE A 53 8.78 14.43 -5.09
CA PHE A 53 8.94 13.00 -4.80
C PHE A 53 8.14 12.55 -3.59
N SER A 54 8.03 13.39 -2.56
CA SER A 54 7.16 13.15 -1.41
C SER A 54 5.69 13.01 -1.84
N LYS A 55 5.20 13.91 -2.70
CA LYS A 55 3.83 13.80 -3.25
C LYS A 55 3.64 12.54 -4.10
N MET A 56 4.63 12.18 -4.92
CA MET A 56 4.59 10.96 -5.73
C MET A 56 4.52 9.70 -4.85
N ALA A 57 5.33 9.63 -3.79
CA ALA A 57 5.29 8.54 -2.82
C ALA A 57 3.94 8.46 -2.10
N GLN A 58 3.38 9.60 -1.68
CA GLN A 58 2.05 9.65 -1.05
C GLN A 58 0.93 9.18 -1.98
N ILE A 59 0.98 9.52 -3.26
CA ILE A 59 0.04 9.02 -4.28
C ILE A 59 0.21 7.51 -4.45
N GLY A 60 1.45 7.01 -4.51
CA GLY A 60 1.74 5.58 -4.56
C GLY A 60 1.14 4.83 -3.38
N VAL A 61 1.31 5.34 -2.16
CA VAL A 61 0.71 4.79 -0.93
C VAL A 61 -0.81 4.71 -1.03
N LEU A 62 -1.46 5.77 -1.53
CA LEU A 62 -2.92 5.79 -1.69
C LEU A 62 -3.40 4.72 -2.68
N ILE A 63 -2.77 4.64 -3.85
CA ILE A 63 -3.14 3.65 -4.88
C ILE A 63 -2.91 2.22 -4.36
N PHE A 64 -1.80 1.99 -3.67
CA PHE A 64 -1.46 0.70 -3.09
C PHE A 64 -2.48 0.27 -2.03
N LEU A 65 -2.84 1.15 -1.11
CA LEU A 65 -3.81 0.88 -0.04
C LEU A 65 -5.23 0.68 -0.58
N LEU A 66 -5.62 1.44 -1.60
CA LEU A 66 -6.90 1.25 -2.30
C LEU A 66 -6.93 -0.12 -2.99
N GLY A 67 -5.85 -0.52 -3.64
CA GLY A 67 -5.71 -1.86 -4.23
C GLY A 67 -5.81 -2.97 -3.20
N LEU A 68 -5.11 -2.84 -2.06
CA LEU A 68 -5.20 -3.80 -0.96
C LEU A 68 -6.60 -3.87 -0.33
N ALA A 69 -7.27 -2.73 -0.17
CA ALA A 69 -8.65 -2.69 0.31
C ALA A 69 -9.59 -3.41 -0.68
N ALA A 70 -9.48 -3.11 -1.98
CA ALA A 70 -10.27 -3.75 -3.02
C ALA A 70 -10.03 -5.27 -3.08
N MET A 71 -8.78 -5.73 -2.92
CA MET A 71 -8.45 -7.15 -2.83
C MET A 71 -9.10 -7.80 -1.60
N SER A 72 -9.05 -7.13 -0.45
CA SER A 72 -9.64 -7.62 0.80
C SER A 72 -11.16 -7.72 0.71
N PHE A 73 -11.82 -6.73 0.12
CA PHE A 73 -13.27 -6.77 -0.15
C PHE A 73 -13.64 -7.84 -1.17
N TYR A 74 -12.87 -7.99 -2.25
CA TYR A 74 -13.08 -9.07 -3.22
C TYR A 74 -12.96 -10.43 -2.54
N MET A 75 -11.94 -10.60 -1.69
CA MET A 75 -11.76 -11.80 -0.88
C MET A 75 -12.94 -12.00 0.09
N MET A 76 -13.45 -10.96 0.74
CA MET A 76 -14.63 -11.09 1.59
C MET A 76 -15.87 -11.56 0.81
N ILE A 77 -16.18 -10.90 -0.31
CA ILE A 77 -17.39 -11.14 -1.11
C ILE A 77 -17.35 -12.53 -1.75
N ALA A 78 -16.24 -12.91 -2.38
CA ALA A 78 -16.16 -14.24 -2.95
C ALA A 78 -16.19 -15.32 -1.86
N GLY A 79 -15.88 -15.00 -0.59
CA GLY A 79 -15.98 -15.93 0.53
C GLY A 79 -17.37 -16.17 1.03
N LEU A 80 -18.16 -15.11 1.08
CA LEU A 80 -19.59 -15.20 1.31
C LEU A 80 -20.30 -15.96 0.18
N LEU A 81 -19.90 -15.76 -1.08
CA LEU A 81 -20.57 -16.36 -2.24
C LEU A 81 -20.20 -17.83 -2.50
N LYS A 82 -18.95 -18.24 -2.24
CA LYS A 82 -18.48 -19.59 -2.57
C LYS A 82 -18.40 -20.54 -1.37
N GLY A 83 -18.57 -20.04 -0.15
CA GLY A 83 -18.48 -20.82 1.10
C GLY A 83 -17.10 -21.45 1.37
N LYS A 84 -16.10 -21.21 0.50
CA LYS A 84 -14.78 -21.83 0.57
C LYS A 84 -13.72 -20.78 0.34
N TYR A 85 -12.99 -20.46 1.40
CA TYR A 85 -11.82 -19.60 1.37
C TYR A 85 -10.60 -20.37 1.80
N GLU A 86 -9.54 -20.28 1.00
CA GLU A 86 -8.28 -20.96 1.23
C GLU A 86 -7.18 -19.93 1.12
N LEU A 87 -6.69 -19.47 2.28
CA LEU A 87 -5.47 -18.71 2.32
C LEU A 87 -4.31 -19.69 2.43
N SER A 88 -3.49 -19.76 1.38
CA SER A 88 -2.26 -20.57 1.39
C SER A 88 -1.13 -19.76 2.02
N PHE A 89 -0.92 -19.93 3.32
CA PHE A 89 0.30 -19.45 3.95
C PHE A 89 1.41 -20.46 3.69
N SER A 90 2.29 -20.15 2.74
CA SER A 90 3.56 -20.86 2.59
C SER A 90 4.51 -20.37 3.68
N ARG A 91 4.55 -21.09 4.80
CA ARG A 91 5.70 -21.03 5.70
C ARG A 91 6.79 -21.86 5.04
N ILE A 92 7.90 -21.22 4.66
CA ILE A 92 9.09 -21.87 4.09
C ILE A 92 9.33 -23.21 4.79
N GLY A 93 9.07 -24.32 4.07
CA GLY A 93 9.36 -25.69 4.52
C GLY A 93 8.27 -26.47 5.28
N ARG A 94 7.04 -26.00 5.49
CA ARG A 94 5.96 -26.86 6.07
C ARG A 94 4.60 -26.70 5.38
N ALA A 95 3.84 -27.81 5.40
CA ALA A 95 2.56 -28.03 4.74
C ALA A 95 1.60 -26.82 4.81
N LEU A 96 0.93 -26.58 3.68
CA LEU A 96 -0.10 -25.57 3.47
C LEU A 96 -1.09 -25.57 4.64
N THR A 97 -1.06 -24.53 5.46
CA THR A 97 -2.04 -24.38 6.55
C THR A 97 -3.30 -23.77 5.96
N ARG A 98 -4.28 -24.63 5.62
CA ARG A 98 -5.54 -24.22 5.00
C ARG A 98 -6.51 -23.75 6.09
N ILE A 99 -6.65 -22.44 6.23
CA ILE A 99 -7.68 -21.86 7.11
C ILE A 99 -8.95 -21.72 6.29
N THR A 100 -9.99 -22.49 6.63
CA THR A 100 -11.34 -22.38 6.03
C THR A 100 -12.26 -21.56 6.92
N TRP A 101 -13.30 -20.96 6.32
CA TRP A 101 -14.37 -20.26 7.05
C TRP A 101 -15.02 -21.16 8.10
N GLU A 102 -15.17 -22.44 7.80
CA GLU A 102 -15.73 -23.46 8.69
C GLU A 102 -14.85 -23.71 9.93
N ASN A 103 -13.52 -23.56 9.81
CA ASN A 103 -12.59 -23.86 10.91
C ASN A 103 -12.24 -22.62 11.75
N GLN A 104 -12.07 -21.44 11.16
CA GLN A 104 -11.63 -20.23 11.91
C GLN A 104 -12.27 -18.92 11.38
N PRO A 105 -13.59 -18.74 11.53
CA PRO A 105 -14.29 -17.55 11.03
C PRO A 105 -13.85 -16.25 11.73
N GLY A 106 -13.44 -16.32 13.00
CA GLY A 106 -12.95 -15.17 13.76
C GLY A 106 -11.65 -14.57 13.21
N TRP A 107 -10.71 -15.42 12.78
CA TRP A 107 -9.44 -14.97 12.17
C TRP A 107 -9.68 -14.28 10.82
N PHE A 108 -10.69 -14.73 10.08
CA PHE A 108 -11.08 -14.14 8.80
C PHE A 108 -11.70 -12.75 8.98
N ILE A 109 -12.65 -12.61 9.91
CA ILE A 109 -13.26 -11.32 10.23
C ILE A 109 -12.17 -10.37 10.73
N PHE A 110 -11.27 -10.85 11.60
CA PHE A 110 -10.15 -10.07 12.10
C PHE A 110 -9.24 -9.57 10.97
N GLN A 111 -8.78 -10.43 10.06
CA GLN A 111 -7.96 -9.98 8.92
C GLN A 111 -8.70 -9.00 8.00
N THR A 112 -9.96 -9.28 7.68
CA THR A 112 -10.74 -8.41 6.79
C THR A 112 -10.96 -7.04 7.42
N CYS A 113 -11.33 -7.00 8.71
CA CYS A 113 -11.45 -5.76 9.48
C CYS A 113 -10.11 -5.05 9.64
N LEU A 114 -9.02 -5.78 9.84
CA LEU A 114 -7.69 -5.20 10.00
C LEU A 114 -7.22 -4.58 8.68
N PHE A 115 -7.31 -5.27 7.54
CA PHE A 115 -6.89 -4.71 6.26
C PHE A 115 -7.82 -3.59 5.77
N ALA A 116 -9.14 -3.76 5.87
CA ALA A 116 -10.08 -2.70 5.48
C ALA A 116 -9.98 -1.50 6.43
N GLY A 117 -9.96 -1.74 7.74
CA GLY A 117 -9.87 -0.70 8.76
C GLY A 117 -8.54 0.04 8.73
N PHE A 118 -7.43 -0.66 8.54
CA PHE A 118 -6.10 -0.05 8.38
C PHE A 118 -6.02 0.82 7.13
N SER A 119 -6.50 0.32 5.98
CA SER A 119 -6.53 1.11 4.74
C SER A 119 -7.41 2.35 4.87
N ILE A 120 -8.62 2.23 5.44
CA ILE A 120 -9.51 3.36 5.69
C ILE A 120 -8.88 4.35 6.67
N GLY A 121 -8.28 3.86 7.76
CA GLY A 121 -7.61 4.66 8.77
C GLY A 121 -6.47 5.50 8.18
N ILE A 122 -5.63 4.88 7.33
CA ILE A 122 -4.55 5.61 6.65
C ILE A 122 -5.10 6.61 5.64
N MET A 123 -6.14 6.29 4.88
CA MET A 123 -6.76 7.27 3.97
C MET A 123 -7.29 8.49 4.72
N ILE A 124 -8.01 8.29 5.83
CA ILE A 124 -8.52 9.38 6.67
C ILE A 124 -7.36 10.20 7.24
N TRP A 125 -6.31 9.54 7.71
CA TRP A 125 -5.12 10.20 8.24
C TRP A 125 -4.41 11.03 7.17
N LEU A 126 -4.20 10.50 5.96
CA LEU A 126 -3.61 11.20 4.82
C LEU A 126 -4.46 12.41 4.38
N ILE A 127 -5.79 12.28 4.36
CA ILE A 127 -6.70 13.39 4.04
C ILE A 127 -6.60 14.49 5.10
N LYS A 128 -6.58 14.13 6.39
CA LYS A 128 -6.40 15.08 7.50
C LYS A 128 -5.04 15.77 7.45
N LEU A 129 -3.98 15.05 7.13
CA LEU A 129 -2.63 15.60 6.95
C LEU A 129 -2.60 16.62 5.82
N ARG A 130 -3.25 16.31 4.69
CA ARG A 130 -3.32 17.22 3.54
C ARG A 130 -4.05 18.54 3.88
N LYS A 131 -5.09 18.49 4.71
CA LYS A 131 -5.82 19.68 5.23
C LYS A 131 -5.03 20.52 6.23
N LYS A 132 -3.97 19.98 6.82
CA LYS A 132 -3.16 20.68 7.83
C LYS A 132 -1.93 21.38 7.24
N PHE A 133 -1.53 20.98 6.03
CA PHE A 133 -0.37 21.50 5.31
C PHE A 133 -0.71 22.44 4.13
N PHE A 134 -1.99 22.52 3.76
CA PHE A 134 -2.56 23.54 2.86
C PHE A 134 -3.42 24.49 3.69
#